data_AF-A0A534RPK8-F1
#
_entry.id   AF-A0A534RPK8-F1
#
_cell.length_a   1.000
_cell.length_b   1.000
_cell.length_c   1.000
_cell.angle_alpha   90.00
_cell.angle_beta   90.00
_cell.angle_gamma   90.00
#
_symmetry.space_group_name_H-M   'P 1'
#
loop_
_entity.id
_entity.type
_entity.pdbx_description
1 polymer ?
#
loop_
_entity_poly.entity_id
_entity_poly.type
_entity_poly.pdbx_seq_one_letter_code
_entity_poly.pdbx_strand_id
1 'polypeptide(L)' 'MSEAGKITDDGIAKLRARIGKGFPGRRPWRTEATRDAIYHLALAVGDLSPLYLDEDYARRTRWGSLIAPP' A
#
# COMPACT_ATOMS: atom_id res chain seq x y z
N MET A 1 29.94 -13.76 19.50
CA MET A 1 28.85 -14.07 18.55
C MET A 1 28.10 -12.77 18.29
N SER A 2 27.75 -12.46 17.04
CA SER A 2 27.01 -11.23 16.71
C SER A 2 25.61 -11.27 17.32
N GLU A 3 25.15 -10.14 17.85
CA GLU A 3 23.78 -9.96 18.37
C GLU A 3 22.76 -9.63 17.26
N ALA A 4 23.22 -9.49 16.00
CA ALA A 4 22.35 -9.22 14.87
C ALA A 4 21.35 -10.36 14.63
N GLY A 5 20.07 -10.01 14.46
CA GLY A 5 18.98 -10.97 14.21
C GLY A 5 18.38 -11.62 15.45
N LYS A 6 18.89 -11.34 16.65
CA LYS A 6 18.32 -11.83 17.91
C LYS A 6 17.24 -10.88 18.44
N ILE A 7 16.25 -11.45 19.13
CA ILE A 7 15.28 -10.70 19.92
C ILE A 7 15.88 -10.52 21.32
N THR A 8 16.15 -9.26 21.71
CA THR A 8 16.74 -8.91 23.02
C THR A 8 15.83 -7.94 23.77
N ASP A 9 15.96 -7.89 25.09
CA ASP A 9 15.17 -6.96 25.93
C ASP A 9 15.40 -5.49 25.55
N ASP A 10 16.64 -5.10 25.25
CA ASP A 10 16.97 -3.77 24.76
C ASP A 10 16.33 -3.48 23.38
N GLY A 11 16.32 -4.46 22.47
CA GLY A 11 15.62 -4.35 21.19
C GLY A 11 14.12 -4.14 21.36
N ILE A 12 13.50 -4.90 22.28
CA ILE A 12 12.08 -4.75 22.63
C ILE A 12 11.82 -3.37 23.24
N ALA A 13 12.67 -2.90 24.16
CA ALA A 13 12.53 -1.59 24.78
C ALA A 13 12.56 -0.45 23.74
N LYS A 14 13.47 -0.53 22.76
CA LYS A 14 13.54 0.42 21.63
C LYS A 14 12.28 0.40 20.76
N LEU A 15 11.72 -0.78 20.48
CA LEU A 15 10.46 -0.90 19.73
C LEU A 15 9.28 -0.30 20.51
N ARG A 16 9.17 -0.58 21.81
CA ARG A 16 8.11 0.00 22.67
C ARG A 16 8.18 1.52 22.71
N ALA A 17 9.37 2.10 22.76
CA ALA A 17 9.58 3.55 22.73
C ALA A 17 9.11 4.25 21.44
N ARG A 18 8.73 3.48 20.39
CA ARG A 18 8.17 3.99 19.12
C ARG A 18 6.65 3.96 19.07
N ILE A 19 5.98 3.33 20.02
CA ILE A 19 4.50 3.31 20.08
C ILE A 19 4.01 4.76 20.17
N GLY A 20 3.00 5.09 19.36
CA GLY A 20 2.45 6.45 19.26
C GLY A 20 3.34 7.46 18.53
N LYS A 21 4.59 7.09 18.17
CA LYS A 21 5.45 7.93 17.34
C LYS A 21 5.18 7.58 15.87
N GLY A 22 4.61 8.53 15.14
CA GLY A 22 4.50 8.44 13.69
C GLY A 22 5.87 8.39 13.02
N PHE A 23 5.88 8.30 11.69
CA PHE A 23 7.10 8.31 10.89
C PHE A 23 7.26 9.71 10.25
N PRO A 24 8.06 10.61 10.86
CA PRO A 24 8.24 11.95 10.29
C PRO A 24 8.98 11.88 8.95
N GLY A 25 8.68 12.82 8.06
CA GLY A 25 9.42 13.02 6.80
C GLY A 25 9.21 11.94 5.73
N ARG A 26 8.21 11.06 5.88
CA ARG A 26 7.86 10.13 4.80
C ARG A 26 7.04 10.83 3.72
N ARG A 27 7.48 10.69 2.47
CA ARG A 27 6.68 10.96 1.29
C ARG A 27 5.92 9.70 0.86
N PRO A 28 4.78 9.82 0.17
CA PRO A 28 4.14 8.68 -0.48
C PRO A 28 5.13 7.93 -1.37
N TRP A 29 5.04 6.59 -1.35
CA TRP A 29 5.88 5.75 -2.21
C TRP A 29 5.56 5.97 -3.69
N ARG A 30 4.26 6.06 -4.02
CA ARG A 30 3.74 6.55 -5.29
C ARG A 30 2.94 7.82 -5.02
N THR A 31 3.19 8.86 -5.80
CA THR A 31 2.43 10.13 -5.76
C THR A 31 1.38 10.23 -6.87
N GLU A 32 1.39 9.27 -7.80
CA GLU A 32 0.50 9.22 -8.95
C GLU A 32 -0.19 7.85 -9.02
N ALA A 33 -1.50 7.88 -9.30
CA ALA A 33 -2.31 6.68 -9.52
C ALA A 33 -2.38 6.38 -11.02
N THR A 34 -1.30 5.81 -11.57
CA THR A 34 -1.28 5.38 -12.96
C THR A 34 -2.05 4.07 -13.13
N ARG A 35 -2.52 3.78 -14.36
CA ARG A 35 -3.19 2.52 -14.67
C ARG A 35 -2.38 1.28 -14.27
N ASP A 36 -1.06 1.32 -14.51
CA ASP A 36 -0.15 0.25 -14.12
C ASP A 36 -0.06 0.08 -12.59
N ALA A 37 0.00 1.19 -11.84
CA ALA A 37 0.00 1.16 -10.39
C ALA A 37 -1.30 0.55 -9.83
N ILE A 38 -2.43 0.92 -10.44
CA ILE A 38 -3.76 0.41 -10.10
C ILE A 38 -3.86 -1.09 -10.38
N TYR A 39 -3.39 -1.55 -11.54
CA TYR A 39 -3.34 -2.96 -11.91
C TYR A 39 -2.52 -3.79 -10.91
N HIS A 40 -1.31 -3.33 -10.57
CA HIS A 40 -0.46 -4.01 -9.61
C HIS A 40 -1.06 -4.05 -8.20
N LEU A 41 -1.73 -2.97 -7.78
CA LEU A 41 -2.41 -2.94 -6.49
C LEU A 41 -3.56 -3.95 -6.45
N ALA A 42 -4.40 -3.97 -7.49
CA ALA A 42 -5.51 -4.91 -7.63
C ALA A 42 -5.03 -6.38 -7.53
N LEU A 43 -3.94 -6.72 -8.22
CA LEU A 43 -3.30 -8.04 -8.10
C LEU A 43 -2.78 -8.32 -6.69
N ALA A 44 -2.10 -7.35 -6.08
CA ALA A 44 -1.47 -7.53 -4.77
C ALA A 44 -2.49 -7.77 -3.65
N VAL A 45 -3.65 -7.10 -3.72
CA VAL A 45 -4.73 -7.26 -2.73
C VAL A 45 -5.71 -8.38 -3.11
N GLY A 46 -5.72 -8.82 -4.36
CA GLY A 46 -6.60 -9.88 -4.87
C GLY A 46 -8.01 -9.41 -5.26
N ASP A 47 -8.29 -8.10 -5.25
CA ASP A 47 -9.53 -7.53 -5.76
C ASP A 47 -9.36 -7.16 -7.23
N LEU A 48 -9.87 -8.02 -8.11
CA LEU A 48 -9.79 -7.89 -9.57
C LEU A 48 -11.07 -7.32 -10.18
N SER A 49 -11.75 -6.43 -9.45
CA SER A 49 -12.95 -5.77 -9.95
C SER A 49 -12.74 -5.16 -11.35
N PRO A 50 -13.69 -5.34 -12.28
CA PRO A 50 -13.60 -4.75 -13.60
C PRO A 50 -13.61 -3.21 -13.56
N LEU A 51 -14.01 -2.59 -12.45
CA LEU A 51 -13.89 -1.14 -12.22
C LEU A 51 -12.44 -0.61 -12.31
N TYR A 52 -11.45 -1.46 -12.06
CA TYR A 52 -10.03 -1.06 -12.06
C TYR A 52 -9.31 -1.50 -13.33
N LEU A 53 -9.84 -2.51 -14.02
CA LEU A 53 -9.12 -3.27 -15.05
C LEU A 53 -9.75 -3.16 -16.44
N ASP A 54 -11.07 -3.02 -16.52
CA ASP A 54 -11.84 -3.02 -17.77
C ASP A 54 -12.42 -1.63 -18.06
N GLU A 55 -11.87 -0.97 -19.07
CA GLU A 55 -12.31 0.38 -19.46
C GLU A 55 -13.74 0.41 -20.02
N ASP A 56 -14.18 -0.64 -20.73
CA ASP A 56 -15.52 -0.72 -21.30
C ASP A 56 -16.55 -0.93 -20.20
N TYR A 57 -16.22 -1.75 -19.20
CA TYR A 57 -17.03 -1.84 -17.99
C TYR A 57 -17.07 -0.49 -17.28
N ALA A 58 -15.92 0.12 -17.00
CA ALA A 58 -15.84 1.35 -16.22
C ALA A 58 -16.57 2.53 -16.89
N ARG A 59 -16.46 2.68 -18.22
CA ARG A 59 -17.20 3.69 -19.02
C ARG A 59 -18.72 3.61 -18.86
N ARG A 60 -19.26 2.40 -18.66
CA ARG A 60 -20.70 2.17 -18.48
C ARG A 60 -21.17 2.39 -17.05
N THR A 61 -20.25 2.60 -16.11
CA THR A 61 -20.58 2.91 -14.72
C THR A 61 -20.68 4.42 -14.48
N ARG A 62 -21.18 4.81 -13.30
CA ARG A 62 -21.23 6.22 -12.88
C ARG A 62 -19.87 6.93 -12.87
N TRP A 63 -18.78 6.17 -12.83
CA TRP A 63 -17.42 6.72 -12.75
C TRP A 63 -16.86 7.13 -14.12
N GLY A 64 -17.36 6.54 -15.21
CA GLY A 64 -16.99 6.90 -16.58
C GLY A 64 -15.56 6.55 -17.02
N SER A 65 -14.67 6.19 -16.09
CA SER A 65 -13.30 5.73 -16.33
C SER A 65 -12.88 4.73 -15.26
N LEU A 66 -11.72 4.09 -15.48
CA LEU A 66 -11.09 3.27 -14.43
C LEU A 66 -10.91 4.08 -13.15
N ILE A 67 -11.11 3.43 -12.02
CA ILE A 67 -10.79 3.96 -10.69
C ILE A 67 -9.72 3.11 -10.03
N ALA A 68 -9.07 3.64 -9.00
CA ALA A 68 -8.18 2.85 -8.15
C ALA A 68 -8.99 2.05 -7.11
N PRO A 69 -8.46 0.90 -6.64
CA PRO A 69 -8.92 0.28 -5.40
C PRO A 69 -8.93 1.29 -4.24
N PRO A 70 -9.90 1.17 -3.31
CA PRO A 70 -10.08 2.09 -2.19
C PRO A 70 -8.98 2.01 -1.12
#